data_AF-A0A1A0RFU6-F1
#
_entry.id   AF-A0A1A0RFU6-F1
#
_cell.length_a   1.000
_cell.length_b   1.000
_cell.length_c   1.000
_cell.angle_alpha   90.00
_cell.angle_beta   90.00
_cell.angle_gamma   90.00
#
_symmetry.space_group_name_H-M   'P 1'
#
loop_
_entity.id
_entity.type
_entity.pdbx_description
1 polymer ?
#
loop_
_entity_poly.entity_id
_entity_poly.type
_entity_poly.pdbx_seq_one_letter_code
_entity_poly.pdbx_strand_id
1 'polypeptide(L)'
;MTASASTPAHPRSRPMESWRARKAVLASRGEADGPRVTECAAALSFWRRRTFLIRDTGLTPERADALLDLIDTDAERAGPADAAAVAQ
;
A
#
# COMPACT_ATOMS: atom_id res chain seq x y z
N MET A 1 -25.21 13.35 -8.31
CA MET A 1 -24.90 12.05 -7.68
C MET A 1 -23.50 12.13 -7.10
N THR A 2 -23.36 12.16 -5.78
CA THR A 2 -22.05 12.11 -5.10
C THR A 2 -21.58 10.66 -5.07
N ALA A 3 -20.45 10.36 -5.70
CA ALA A 3 -19.83 9.04 -5.62
C ALA A 3 -19.36 8.81 -4.19
N SER A 4 -19.86 7.76 -3.52
CA SER A 4 -19.35 7.33 -2.23
C SER A 4 -17.90 6.87 -2.40
N ALA A 5 -16.94 7.65 -1.91
CA ALA A 5 -15.55 7.23 -1.86
C ALA A 5 -15.45 6.01 -0.93
N SER A 6 -15.26 4.83 -1.50
CA SER A 6 -15.01 3.61 -0.73
C SER A 6 -13.66 3.75 -0.05
N THR A 7 -13.61 3.60 1.28
CA THR A 7 -12.36 3.59 2.03
C THR A 7 -11.43 2.51 1.42
N PRO A 8 -10.20 2.87 1.02
CA PRO A 8 -9.26 1.90 0.45
C PRO A 8 -9.04 0.77 1.45
N ALA A 9 -9.10 -0.48 0.97
CA ALA A 9 -8.96 -1.62 1.87
C ALA A 9 -7.55 -1.66 2.45
N HIS A 10 -7.46 -1.94 3.76
CA HIS A 10 -6.17 -2.07 4.42
C HIS A 10 -5.31 -3.15 3.71
N PRO A 11 -4.03 -2.91 3.38
CA PRO A 11 -3.19 -3.86 2.64
C PRO A 11 -3.13 -5.27 3.25
N ARG A 12 -3.17 -5.37 4.58
CA ARG A 12 -3.21 -6.63 5.36
C ARG A 12 -4.54 -7.39 5.31
N SER A 13 -5.61 -6.81 4.77
CA SER A 13 -6.92 -7.48 4.67
C SER A 13 -6.91 -8.69 3.72
N ARG A 14 -5.88 -8.81 2.87
CA ARG A 14 -5.71 -9.89 1.90
C ARG A 14 -4.24 -10.26 1.78
N PRO A 15 -3.90 -11.53 1.53
CA PRO A 15 -2.51 -11.91 1.26
C PRO A 15 -2.02 -11.30 -0.05
N MET A 16 -0.69 -11.16 -0.18
CA MET A 16 -0.02 -10.56 -1.34
C MET A 16 -0.49 -11.16 -2.68
N GLU A 17 -0.67 -12.47 -2.73
CA GLU A 17 -1.09 -13.20 -3.94
C GLU A 17 -2.50 -12.79 -4.39
N SER A 18 -3.43 -12.58 -3.44
CA SER A 18 -4.77 -12.09 -3.75
C SER A 18 -4.75 -10.66 -4.30
N TRP A 19 -3.83 -9.80 -3.84
CA TRP A 19 -3.64 -8.47 -4.41
C TRP A 19 -3.08 -8.51 -5.82
N ARG A 20 -2.10 -9.40 -6.08
CA ARG A 20 -1.57 -9.62 -7.44
C ARG A 20 -2.65 -10.11 -8.39
N ALA A 21 -3.44 -11.10 -7.98
CA ALA A 21 -4.55 -11.63 -8.75
C ALA A 21 -5.59 -10.54 -9.06
N ARG A 22 -5.96 -9.73 -8.05
CA ARG A 22 -6.89 -8.60 -8.24
C ARG A 22 -6.35 -7.61 -9.27
N LYS A 23 -5.08 -7.21 -9.18
CA LYS A 23 -4.46 -6.29 -10.14
C LYS A 23 -4.45 -6.88 -11.57
N ALA A 24 -4.14 -8.17 -11.70
CA ALA A 24 -4.17 -8.85 -13.00
C ALA A 24 -5.58 -8.86 -13.61
N VAL A 25 -6.62 -9.11 -12.80
CA VAL A 25 -8.03 -9.07 -13.26
C VAL A 25 -8.42 -7.67 -13.75
N LEU A 26 -7.97 -6.60 -13.08
CA LEU A 26 -8.22 -5.23 -13.54
C LEU A 26 -7.57 -4.98 -14.91
N ALA A 27 -6.30 -5.39 -15.06
CA ALA A 27 -5.59 -5.27 -16.33
C ALA A 27 -6.28 -6.05 -17.47
N SER A 28 -6.74 -7.28 -17.21
CA SER A 28 -7.49 -8.07 -18.20
C SER A 28 -8.81 -7.44 -18.63
N ARG A 29 -9.37 -6.53 -17.81
CA ARG A 29 -10.59 -5.76 -18.12
C ARG A 29 -10.29 -4.43 -18.81
N GLY A 30 -9.03 -4.16 -19.13
CA GLY A 30 -8.58 -2.89 -19.72
C GLY A 30 -8.39 -1.76 -18.71
N GLU A 31 -8.53 -2.04 -17.40
CA GLU A 31 -8.30 -1.05 -16.34
C GLU A 31 -6.81 -1.06 -15.97
N ALA A 32 -6.04 -0.22 -16.65
CA ALA A 32 -4.59 -0.09 -16.45
C ALA A 32 -4.21 1.01 -15.44
N ASP A 33 -5.11 1.95 -15.18
CA ASP A 33 -4.94 3.07 -14.24
C ASP A 33 -6.26 3.35 -13.53
N GLY A 34 -6.22 4.16 -12.47
CA GLY A 34 -7.37 4.57 -11.69
C GLY A 34 -7.32 4.07 -10.24
N PRO A 35 -8.34 4.43 -9.45
CA PRO A 35 -8.31 4.30 -8.00
C PRO A 35 -8.12 2.84 -7.53
N ARG A 36 -8.67 1.86 -8.27
CA ARG A 36 -8.56 0.44 -7.90
C ARG A 36 -7.18 -0.13 -8.24
N VAL A 37 -6.56 0.35 -9.31
CA VAL A 37 -5.19 -0.02 -9.68
C VAL A 37 -4.21 0.59 -8.67
N THR A 38 -4.41 1.86 -8.30
CA THR A 38 -3.63 2.54 -7.25
C THR A 38 -3.77 1.86 -5.90
N GLU A 39 -4.98 1.46 -5.50
CA GLU A 39 -5.22 0.65 -4.29
C GLU A 39 -4.39 -0.65 -4.31
N CYS A 40 -4.46 -1.40 -5.40
CA CYS A 40 -3.69 -2.64 -5.54
C CYS A 40 -2.17 -2.38 -5.55
N ALA A 41 -1.73 -1.30 -6.20
CA ALA A 41 -0.32 -0.93 -6.26
C ALA A 41 0.23 -0.54 -4.86
N ALA A 42 -0.52 0.27 -4.12
CA ALA A 42 -0.20 0.65 -2.74
C ALA A 42 -0.11 -0.58 -1.82
N ALA A 43 -1.09 -1.48 -1.90
CA ALA A 43 -1.07 -2.73 -1.14
C ALA A 43 0.16 -3.60 -1.48
N LEU A 44 0.50 -3.74 -2.77
CA LEU A 44 1.69 -4.49 -3.18
C LEU A 44 3.01 -3.82 -2.79
N SER A 45 3.04 -2.49 -2.70
CA SER A 45 4.19 -1.76 -2.16
C SER A 45 4.35 -2.00 -0.66
N PHE A 46 3.26 -2.02 0.12
CA PHE A 46 3.27 -2.45 1.53
C PHE A 46 3.86 -3.86 1.66
N TRP A 47 3.37 -4.84 0.89
CA TRP A 47 3.88 -6.21 0.97
C TRP A 47 5.36 -6.32 0.62
N ARG A 48 5.85 -5.55 -0.36
CA ARG A 48 7.28 -5.48 -0.68
C ARG A 48 8.11 -4.95 0.49
N ARG A 49 7.69 -3.84 1.10
CA ARG A 49 8.35 -3.28 2.31
C ARG A 49 8.35 -4.29 3.46
N ARG A 50 7.21 -4.93 3.71
CA ARG A 50 7.06 -5.96 4.76
C ARG A 50 7.99 -7.15 4.52
N THR A 51 8.06 -7.65 3.30
CA THR A 51 8.96 -8.76 2.96
C THR A 51 10.43 -8.38 3.16
N PHE A 52 10.82 -7.17 2.76
CA PHE A 52 12.17 -6.66 3.00
C PHE A 52 12.50 -6.60 4.50
N LEU A 53 11.61 -6.02 5.32
CA LEU A 53 11.80 -5.97 6.77
C LEU A 53 11.93 -7.36 7.42
N ILE A 54 11.21 -8.35 6.93
CA ILE A 54 11.29 -9.70 7.50
C ILE A 54 12.56 -10.42 7.02
N ARG A 55 12.87 -10.36 5.72
CA ARG A 55 13.93 -11.17 5.12
C ARG A 55 15.32 -10.56 5.26
N ASP A 56 15.44 -9.24 5.04
CA ASP A 56 16.72 -8.56 4.98
C ASP A 56 17.15 -8.01 6.35
N THR A 57 16.20 -7.61 7.21
CA THR A 57 16.53 -7.08 8.54
C THR A 57 16.23 -8.04 9.69
N GLY A 58 15.59 -9.20 9.40
CA GLY A 58 15.32 -10.25 10.38
C GLY A 58 14.23 -9.88 11.40
N LEU A 59 13.40 -8.87 11.12
CA LEU A 59 12.30 -8.52 12.00
C LEU A 59 11.23 -9.61 12.01
N THR A 60 10.59 -9.80 13.17
CA THR A 60 9.39 -10.63 13.22
C THR A 60 8.26 -9.99 12.40
N PRO A 61 7.32 -10.79 11.88
CA PRO A 61 6.19 -10.28 11.11
C PRO A 61 5.41 -9.18 11.85
N GLU A 62 5.20 -9.35 13.15
CA GLU A 62 4.45 -8.42 14.00
C GLU A 62 5.21 -7.10 14.16
N ARG A 63 6.54 -7.15 14.30
CA ARG A 63 7.37 -5.96 14.43
C ARG A 63 7.48 -5.20 13.12
N ALA A 64 7.56 -5.91 12.00
CA ALA A 64 7.51 -5.31 10.67
C ALA A 64 6.16 -4.61 10.42
N ASP A 65 5.05 -5.24 10.81
CA ASP A 65 3.71 -4.66 10.70
C ASP A 65 3.57 -3.38 11.55
N ALA A 66 4.00 -3.42 12.81
CA ALA A 66 3.98 -2.25 13.69
C ALA A 66 4.83 -1.09 13.15
N LEU A 67 6.01 -1.37 12.58
CA LEU A 67 6.86 -0.35 11.98
C LEU A 67 6.21 0.28 10.74
N LEU A 68 5.57 -0.52 9.89
CA LEU A 68 4.88 -0.01 8.71
C LEU A 68 3.68 0.85 9.08
N ASP A 69 2.94 0.50 10.13
CA ASP A 69 1.84 1.31 10.63
C ASP A 69 2.33 2.68 11.13
N LEU A 70 3.49 2.73 11.78
CA LEU A 70 4.11 3.99 12.20
C LEU A 70 4.55 4.84 11.00
N ILE A 71 5.18 4.23 9.99
CA ILE A 71 5.61 4.93 8.77
C ILE A 71 4.39 5.50 8.03
N ASP A 72 3.33 4.71 7.86
CA ASP A 72 2.13 5.17 7.16
C ASP A 72 1.41 6.26 7.98
N THR A 73 1.37 6.16 9.31
CA THR A 73 0.84 7.24 10.19
C THR A 73 1.66 8.53 10.09
N ASP A 74 2.98 8.41 9.96
CA ASP A 74 3.89 9.53 9.78
C ASP A 74 3.68 10.24 8.44
N ALA A 75 3.53 9.47 7.37
CA ALA A 75 3.25 9.98 6.04
C ALA A 75 1.92 10.77 5.98
N GLU A 76 0.87 10.27 6.65
CA GLU A 76 -0.42 10.97 6.74
C GLU A 76 -0.32 12.29 7.53
N ARG A 77 0.55 12.33 8.55
CA ARG A 77 0.77 13.52 9.38
C ARG A 77 1.61 14.57 8.67
N ALA A 78 2.63 14.14 7.92
CA ALA A 78 3.52 15.02 7.17
C ALA A 78 2.76 15.79 6.08
N GLY A 79 1.69 15.21 5.54
CA GLY A 79 0.92 15.82 4.45
C GLY A 79 1.75 16.05 3.18
N PRO A 80 1.12 16.44 2.06
CA PRO A 80 1.82 16.62 0.79
C PRO A 80 2.80 17.82 0.76
N ALA A 81 2.75 18.71 1.76
CA ALA A 81 3.60 19.89 1.83
C ALA A 81 5.02 19.58 2.34
N ASP A 82 5.20 18.57 3.19
CA ASP A 82 6.50 18.24 3.80
C ASP A 82 7.31 17.25 2.93
N ALA A 83 6.63 16.35 2.21
CA ALA A 83 7.27 15.41 1.28
C ALA A 83 8.00 16.10 0.11
N ALA A 84 7.61 17.33 -0.26
CA ALA A 84 8.31 18.12 -1.28
C ALA A 84 9.55 18.87 -0.75
N ALA A 85 9.70 18.99 0.57
CA ALA A 85 10.84 19.66 1.20
C ALA A 85 12.07 18.75 1.34
N VAL A 86 11.87 17.44 1.46
CA VAL A 86 12.96 16.43 1.61
C VAL A 86 13.61 15.99 0.28
N ALA A 87 13.13 16.49 -0.86
CA ALA A 87 13.67 16.18 -2.19
C ALA A 87 14.44 17.35 -2.84
N GLN A 88 14.68 18.44 -2.11
CA GLN A 88 15.51 19.57 -2.55
C GLN A 88 16.95 19.47 -2.05
#